data_AF-A0A8T5DVY3-F1
#
_entry.id   AF-A0A8T5DVY3-F1
#
_cell.length_a   1.000
_cell.length_b   1.000
_cell.length_c   1.000
_cell.angle_alpha   90.00
_cell.angle_beta   90.00
_cell.angle_gamma   90.00
#
_symmetry.space_group_name_H-M   'P 1'
#
loop_
_entity.id
_entity.type
_entity.pdbx_description
1 polymer ?
#
loop_
_entity_poly.entity_id
_entity_poly.type
_entity_poly.pdbx_seq_one_letter_code
_entity_poly.pdbx_strand_id
1 'polypeptide(L)' 'MDLDKVELPKVNIGSPKSWPDKIKKTLKEWRRVYKITKKPNREEFAAVVKVTGLGIVIVGMLGFAIFMLVELIK' A
#
# COMPACT_ATOMS: atom_id res chain seq x y z
N MET A 1 12.53 -29.87 18.29
CA MET A 1 11.80 -29.28 17.15
C MET A 1 12.86 -28.81 16.16
N ASP A 2 13.14 -29.66 15.19
CA ASP A 2 14.25 -29.52 14.24
C ASP A 2 13.94 -28.48 13.16
N LEU A 3 14.43 -27.26 13.38
CA LEU A 3 14.31 -26.12 12.45
C LEU A 3 15.45 -26.09 11.40
N ASP A 4 16.28 -27.13 11.33
CA ASP A 4 17.42 -27.25 10.40
C ASP A 4 17.06 -27.90 9.06
N LYS A 5 15.86 -28.49 8.92
CA LYS A 5 15.36 -29.14 7.69
C LYS A 5 14.33 -28.32 6.91
N VAL A 6 14.23 -27.02 7.16
CA VAL A 6 13.41 -26.13 6.32
C VAL A 6 14.27 -25.67 5.13
N GLU A 7 14.26 -26.47 4.08
CA GLU A 7 14.96 -26.18 2.83
C GLU A 7 14.27 -24.99 2.13
N LEU A 8 14.91 -23.82 2.15
CA LEU A 8 14.38 -22.62 1.49
C LEU A 8 14.29 -22.84 -0.03
N PRO A 9 13.19 -22.45 -0.69
CA PRO A 9 13.08 -22.58 -2.14
C PRO A 9 14.20 -21.79 -2.81
N LYS A 10 14.96 -22.44 -3.69
CA LYS A 10 16.07 -21.83 -4.42
C LYS A 10 15.52 -20.75 -5.37
N VAL A 11 15.54 -19.50 -4.92
CA VAL A 11 15.13 -18.34 -5.72
C VAL A 11 16.20 -18.10 -6.79
N ASN A 12 15.88 -18.46 -8.04
CA ASN A 12 16.74 -18.17 -9.20
C ASN A 12 16.64 -16.68 -9.56
N ILE A 13 17.51 -15.87 -8.98
CA ILE A 13 17.69 -14.46 -9.34
C ILE A 13 18.50 -14.41 -10.64
N GLY A 14 17.82 -14.54 -11.78
CA GLY A 14 18.47 -14.55 -13.09
C GLY A 14 19.30 -13.28 -13.34
N SER A 15 20.49 -13.50 -13.89
CA SER A 15 21.64 -12.57 -14.02
C SER A 15 21.38 -11.20 -14.69
N PRO A 16 22.22 -10.18 -14.39
CA PRO A 16 21.97 -8.75 -14.66
C PRO A 16 22.17 -8.27 -16.11
N LYS A 17 22.27 -9.16 -17.12
CA LYS A 17 22.62 -8.74 -18.50
C LYS A 17 21.42 -8.62 -19.47
N SER A 18 20.21 -9.00 -19.02
CA SER A 18 18.97 -9.06 -19.84
C SER A 18 17.85 -8.11 -19.38
N TRP A 19 18.23 -6.98 -18.78
CA TRP A 19 17.30 -6.00 -18.18
C TRP A 19 16.15 -5.53 -19.10
N PRO A 20 16.34 -5.20 -20.39
CA PRO A 20 15.24 -4.69 -21.21
C PRO A 20 14.13 -5.73 -21.46
N ASP A 21 14.50 -7.00 -21.62
CA ASP A 21 13.52 -8.08 -21.85
C ASP A 21 12.82 -8.50 -20.56
N LYS A 22 13.53 -8.46 -19.43
CA LYS A 22 12.94 -8.67 -18.10
C LYS A 22 11.90 -7.61 -17.78
N ILE A 23 12.19 -6.32 -18.01
CA ILE A 23 11.24 -5.22 -17.74
C ILE A 23 9.97 -5.37 -18.60
N LYS A 24 10.10 -5.70 -19.89
CA LYS A 24 8.94 -5.95 -20.76
C LYS A 24 8.07 -7.10 -20.24
N LYS A 25 8.70 -8.19 -19.76
CA LYS A 25 7.99 -9.34 -19.17
C LYS A 25 7.29 -8.95 -17.87
N THR A 26 8.00 -8.30 -16.94
CA THR A 26 7.44 -7.85 -15.65
C THR A 26 6.29 -6.85 -15.85
N LEU A 27 6.41 -5.91 -16.78
CA LEU A 27 5.33 -4.96 -17.09
C LEU A 27 4.08 -5.67 -17.66
N LYS A 28 4.28 -6.73 -18.46
CA LYS A 28 3.18 -7.57 -18.96
C LYS A 28 2.50 -8.35 -17.83
N GLU A 29 3.26 -8.84 -16.87
CA GLU A 29 2.75 -9.51 -15.66
C GLU A 29 1.95 -8.53 -14.77
N TRP A 30 2.48 -7.33 -14.50
CA TRP A 30 1.77 -6.28 -13.77
C TRP A 30 0.47 -5.84 -14.44
N ARG A 31 0.46 -5.72 -15.78
CA ARG A 31 -0.77 -5.43 -16.53
C ARG A 31 -1.84 -6.51 -16.33
N ARG A 32 -1.45 -7.79 -16.24
CA ARG A 32 -2.39 -8.87 -15.96
C ARG A 32 -2.97 -8.74 -14.54
N VAL A 33 -2.13 -8.47 -13.55
CA VAL A 33 -2.57 -8.27 -12.16
C VAL A 33 -3.53 -7.08 -12.05
N TYR A 34 -3.17 -5.94 -12.65
CA TYR A 34 -4.02 -4.75 -12.67
C TYR A 34 -5.37 -4.98 -13.38
N LYS A 35 -5.42 -5.87 -14.37
CA LYS A 35 -6.67 -6.24 -15.03
C LYS A 35 -7.54 -7.18 -14.17
N ILE A 36 -6.93 -7.97 -13.28
CA ILE A 36 -7.64 -8.88 -12.37
C ILE A 36 -8.23 -8.13 -11.17
N THR A 37 -7.62 -7.01 -10.75
CA THR A 37 -8.16 -6.21 -9.65
C THR A 37 -9.50 -5.58 -10.00
N LYS A 38 -10.51 -5.78 -9.14
CA LYS A 38 -11.82 -5.14 -9.26
C LYS A 38 -11.66 -3.63 -9.06
N LYS A 39 -12.00 -2.83 -10.08
CA LYS A 39 -12.11 -1.37 -9.91
C LYS A 39 -13.27 -1.08 -8.95
N PRO A 40 -13.07 -0.27 -7.89
CA PRO A 40 -14.13 0.01 -6.93
C PRO A 40 -15.30 0.72 -7.61
N ASN A 41 -16.52 0.38 -7.21
CA ASN A 41 -17.70 1.13 -7.66
C ASN A 41 -17.70 2.53 -7.02
N ARG A 42 -18.39 3.50 -7.65
CA ARG A 42 -18.49 4.87 -7.12
C ARG A 42 -19.10 4.91 -5.72
N GLU A 43 -20.06 4.02 -5.44
CA GLU A 43 -20.70 3.90 -4.13
C GLU A 43 -19.75 3.36 -3.06
N GLU A 44 -19.03 2.26 -3.36
CA GLU A 44 -18.01 1.68 -2.47
C GLU A 44 -16.92 2.72 -2.15
N PHE A 45 -16.44 3.44 -3.17
CA PHE A 45 -15.47 4.51 -3.01
C PHE A 45 -16.00 5.65 -2.12
N ALA A 46 -17.22 6.12 -2.39
CA ALA A 46 -17.83 7.19 -1.61
C ALA A 46 -18.05 6.77 -0.14
N ALA A 47 -18.41 5.51 0.12
CA ALA A 47 -18.54 5.00 1.48
C ALA A 47 -17.20 5.04 2.23
N VAL A 48 -16.13 4.55 1.61
CA VAL A 48 -14.78 4.58 2.19
C VAL A 48 -14.35 6.03 2.46
N VAL A 49 -14.51 6.92 1.48
CA VAL A 49 -14.13 8.34 1.61
C VAL A 49 -14.90 9.05 2.72
N LYS A 50 -16.19 8.75 2.91
CA LYS A 50 -16.99 9.34 4.00
C LYS A 50 -16.45 8.92 5.37
N VAL A 51 -16.15 7.63 5.53
CA VAL A 51 -15.64 7.10 6.81
C VAL A 51 -14.22 7.59 7.09
N THR A 52 -13.32 7.55 6.10
CA THR A 52 -11.95 8.05 6.28
C THR A 52 -11.92 9.56 6.45
N GLY A 53 -12.75 10.30 5.70
CA GLY A 53 -12.90 11.74 5.86
C GLY A 53 -13.35 12.13 7.27
N LEU A 54 -14.32 11.41 7.84
CA LEU A 54 -14.74 11.62 9.23
C LEU A 54 -13.60 11.35 10.22
N GLY A 55 -12.83 10.28 10.02
CA GLY A 55 -11.65 9.96 10.84
C GLY A 55 -10.58 11.05 10.81
N ILE A 56 -10.26 11.57 9.62
CA ILE A 56 -9.27 12.66 9.45
C ILE A 56 -9.74 13.93 10.17
N VAL A 57 -11.02 14.27 10.09
CA VAL A 57 -11.57 15.45 10.78
C VAL A 57 -11.42 15.31 12.30
N ILE A 58 -11.75 14.15 12.87
CA ILE A 58 -11.65 13.92 14.32
C ILE A 58 -10.18 14.02 14.78
N VAL A 59 -9.27 13.32 14.10
CA VAL A 59 -7.85 13.34 14.46
C VAL A 59 -7.25 14.74 14.25
N GLY A 60 -7.61 15.41 13.16
CA GLY A 60 -7.20 16.78 12.88
C GLY A 60 -7.69 17.78 13.93
N MET A 61 -8.95 17.64 14.38
CA MET A 61 -9.52 18.50 15.41
C MET A 61 -8.88 18.26 16.78
N LEU A 62 -8.55 17.01 17.13
CA LEU A 62 -7.79 16.69 18.34
C LEU A 62 -6.38 17.29 18.32
N GLY A 63 -5.66 17.11 17.22
CA GLY A 63 -4.33 17.71 17.05
C GLY A 63 -4.38 19.24 17.06
N PHE A 64 -5.40 19.81 16.41
CA PHE A 64 -5.62 21.26 16.38
C PHE A 64 -5.98 21.82 17.76
N ALA A 65 -6.80 21.13 18.55
CA ALA A 65 -7.14 21.54 19.91
C ALA A 65 -5.89 21.56 20.81
N ILE A 66 -5.03 20.54 20.72
CA ILE A 66 -3.75 20.53 21.46
C ILE A 66 -2.86 21.69 21.03
N PHE A 67 -2.70 21.90 19.71
CA PHE A 67 -1.92 23.00 19.18
C PHE A 67 -2.43 24.36 19.68
N MET A 68 -3.74 24.57 19.64
CA MET A 68 -4.36 25.83 20.09
C MET A 68 -4.14 26.07 21.59
N LEU A 69 -4.24 25.04 22.43
CA LEU A 69 -3.96 25.16 23.86
C LEU A 69 -2.49 25.50 24.14
N VAL A 70 -1.56 24.88 23.40
CA VAL A 70 -0.13 25.16 23.53
C VAL A 70 0.18 26.59 23.06
N GLU A 71 -0.40 27.03 21.95
CA GLU A 71 -0.20 28.39 21.43
C GLU A 71 -0.79 29.46 22.35
N LEU A 72 -1.88 29.17 23.06
CA LEU A 72 -2.50 30.11 24.01
C LEU A 72 -1.70 30.25 25.32
N ILE A 73 -1.04 29.19 25.77
CA ILE A 73 -0.23 29.20 27.01
C ILE A 73 1.15 29.82 26.77
N LYS A 74 1.63 29.77 25.53
CA LYS A 74 2.91 30.34 25.10
C LYS A 74 2.82 31.86 24.95
#